data_AF-A0A969S3L2-F1
#
_entry.id   AF-A0A969S3L2-F1
#
_cell.length_a   1.000
_cell.length_b   1.000
_cell.length_c   1.000
_cell.angle_alpha   90.00
_cell.angle_beta   90.00
_cell.angle_gamma   90.00
#
_symmetry.space_group_name_H-M   'P 1'
#
loop_
_entity.id
_entity.type
_entity.pdbx_description
1 polymer ?
#
loop_
_entity_poly.entity_id
_entity_poly.type
_entity_poly.pdbx_seq_one_letter_code
_entity_poly.pdbx_strand_id
1 'polypeptide(L)'
;MAGAIAPNSPLKNLAGAETLETAIMFPAIERFNDRRLKTLLSSSTISNTTITNVKRLLKPLFVTTEFNLISSGSLSSSHPFAQTSTSTPQNVDIPTSFFVNSSLLGQSLGLFENLDFSFANLDGSAYQELVRHSETKLNDKVPGDANFAWFTPEASFIDNNWVQKLIERQILPVRFVAAALSVDLENPVFSKDRARLWEASNILPSQFKIGASHDLIAQTIRNLEALKPSSSSPEGQFLAALRSPDPVAFLRTKLNAYNQRERNRFASAQTRPLETARLYRKLLERRQAVLASADLARLDETGGRLLLPLGNITKLPNQVNDILTRPTLARGDKGESVKQLQQLLQKLGLLSGTADGDFGGGTQQAVIAAQRQLGLTADGVVGPATWVALEKAAAKPPAKPPAQPLTNQPTLRQGDRGEAVVRLQKLLGVTPADGDFGPATHTAVIRAQRQAGLSPDGVVGPATWAALKA
;
A
#
# COMPACT_ATOMS: atom_id res chain seq x y z
N MET A 1 13.29 44.16 19.64
CA MET A 1 13.38 43.98 21.10
C MET A 1 12.33 42.95 21.51
N ALA A 2 12.73 41.71 21.74
CA ALA A 2 11.81 40.67 22.20
C ALA A 2 11.58 40.89 23.71
N GLY A 3 10.32 41.12 24.11
CA GLY A 3 9.94 41.24 25.52
C GLY A 3 10.12 39.90 26.22
N ALA A 4 10.62 39.93 27.46
CA ALA A 4 10.86 38.73 28.25
C ALA A 4 9.56 37.93 28.48
N ILE A 5 9.63 36.63 28.21
CA ILE A 5 8.53 35.69 28.41
C ILE A 5 8.33 35.47 29.92
N ALA A 6 7.08 35.55 30.38
CA ALA A 6 6.73 35.39 31.80
C ALA A 6 7.19 34.03 32.37
N PRO A 7 7.62 33.96 33.66
CA PRO A 7 8.31 32.80 34.23
C PRO A 7 7.48 31.51 34.32
N ASN A 8 6.15 31.60 34.16
CA ASN A 8 5.21 30.46 34.14
C ASN A 8 4.59 30.23 32.74
N SER A 9 5.15 30.85 31.71
CA SER A 9 4.64 30.70 30.35
C SER A 9 5.00 29.31 29.80
N PRO A 10 4.06 28.62 29.13
CA PRO A 10 4.37 27.39 28.39
C PRO A 10 5.45 27.59 27.30
N LEU A 11 5.75 28.85 26.94
CA LEU A 11 6.79 29.23 26.00
C LEU A 11 8.22 29.19 26.58
N LYS A 12 8.40 28.94 27.88
CA LYS A 12 9.73 28.92 28.53
C LYS A 12 10.58 27.71 28.16
N ASN A 13 9.95 26.64 27.64
CA ASN A 13 10.59 25.37 27.31
C ASN A 13 10.70 25.10 25.79
N LEU A 14 10.18 25.98 24.94
CA LEU A 14 10.21 25.80 23.48
C LEU A 14 11.51 26.40 22.92
N ALA A 15 12.19 25.67 22.04
CA ALA A 15 13.33 26.21 21.30
C ALA A 15 12.87 27.28 20.28
N GLY A 16 13.79 28.10 19.76
CA GLY A 16 13.45 29.22 18.87
C GLY A 16 12.64 28.82 17.62
N ALA A 17 12.95 27.66 17.01
CA ALA A 17 12.23 27.15 15.84
C ALA A 17 10.80 26.68 16.16
N GLU A 18 10.63 25.93 17.27
CA GLU A 18 9.31 25.49 17.73
C GLU A 18 8.43 26.67 18.16
N THR A 19 9.03 27.70 18.77
CA THR A 19 8.33 28.94 19.10
C THR A 19 7.91 29.69 17.83
N LEU A 20 8.77 29.79 16.82
CA LEU A 20 8.43 30.39 15.54
C LEU A 20 7.25 29.68 14.87
N GLU A 21 7.27 28.35 14.85
CA GLU A 21 6.20 27.55 14.25
C GLU A 21 4.87 27.70 15.00
N THR A 22 4.87 27.42 16.31
CA THR A 22 3.65 27.36 17.12
C THR A 22 3.06 28.72 17.46
N ALA A 23 3.90 29.73 17.73
CA ALA A 23 3.43 31.06 18.17
C ALA A 23 3.23 32.05 17.01
N ILE A 24 3.90 31.84 15.87
CA ILE A 24 3.88 32.80 14.75
C ILE A 24 3.28 32.17 13.49
N MET A 25 3.83 31.06 13.00
CA MET A 25 3.41 30.50 11.71
C MET A 25 2.00 29.92 11.74
N PHE A 26 1.67 29.02 12.67
CA PHE A 26 0.33 28.42 12.73
C PHE A 26 -0.77 29.48 12.90
N PRO A 27 -0.67 30.45 13.83
CA PRO A 27 -1.67 31.52 13.93
C PRO A 27 -1.75 32.39 12.67
N ALA A 28 -0.64 32.60 11.95
CA ALA A 28 -0.65 33.36 10.70
C ALA A 28 -1.40 32.60 9.59
N ILE A 29 -1.17 31.29 9.47
CA ILE A 29 -1.86 30.41 8.51
C ILE A 29 -3.36 30.34 8.83
N GLU A 30 -3.73 30.21 10.11
CA GLU A 30 -5.13 30.22 10.54
C GLU A 30 -5.83 31.53 10.13
N ARG A 31 -5.21 32.68 10.41
CA ARG A 31 -5.73 34.00 9.99
C ARG A 31 -5.80 34.14 8.48
N PHE A 32 -4.86 33.56 7.74
CA PHE A 32 -4.89 33.53 6.28
C PHE A 32 -6.11 32.73 5.78
N ASN A 33 -6.30 31.52 6.28
CA ASN A 33 -7.43 30.67 5.89
C ASN A 33 -8.79 31.25 6.30
N ASP A 34 -8.90 31.89 7.48
CA ASP A 34 -10.12 32.59 7.88
C ASP A 34 -10.47 33.74 6.92
N ARG A 35 -9.47 34.51 6.49
CA ARG A 35 -9.68 35.57 5.49
C ARG A 35 -10.09 35.00 4.14
N ARG A 36 -9.40 33.96 3.65
CA ARG A 36 -9.73 33.27 2.41
C ARG A 36 -11.17 32.75 2.43
N LEU A 37 -11.60 32.16 3.55
CA LEU A 37 -12.94 31.64 3.71
C LEU A 37 -13.99 32.75 3.76
N LYS A 38 -13.72 33.84 4.48
CA LYS A 38 -14.59 35.02 4.51
C LYS A 38 -14.80 35.62 3.12
N THR A 39 -13.75 35.68 2.30
CA THR A 39 -13.84 36.14 0.91
C THR A 39 -14.71 35.23 0.04
N LEU A 40 -14.65 33.90 0.26
CA LEU A 40 -15.48 32.96 -0.50
C LEU A 40 -16.96 32.98 -0.12
N LEU A 41 -17.30 33.36 1.12
CA LEU A 41 -18.68 33.24 1.63
C LEU A 41 -19.53 34.51 1.50
N SER A 42 -18.93 35.65 1.14
CA SER A 42 -19.54 36.99 0.88
C SER A 42 -20.53 37.59 1.92
N SER A 43 -21.01 36.81 2.90
CA SER A 43 -21.96 37.18 3.95
C SER A 43 -21.54 36.57 5.29
N SER A 44 -21.91 37.24 6.40
CA SER A 44 -21.63 36.83 7.78
C SER A 44 -22.46 35.62 8.26
N THR A 45 -23.51 35.25 7.54
CA THR A 45 -24.36 34.07 7.84
C THR A 45 -24.11 32.95 6.85
N ILE A 46 -23.66 31.79 7.36
CA ILE A 46 -23.34 30.58 6.57
C ILE A 46 -24.61 29.81 6.18
N SER A 47 -25.67 29.90 7.00
CA SER A 47 -26.93 29.21 6.78
C SER A 47 -27.58 29.66 5.48
N ASN A 48 -27.96 28.69 4.63
CA ASN A 48 -28.66 28.91 3.36
C ASN A 48 -27.80 29.51 2.23
N THR A 49 -26.48 29.58 2.40
CA THR A 49 -25.53 30.07 1.40
C THR A 49 -25.27 29.01 0.32
N THR A 50 -25.26 29.43 -0.94
CA THR A 50 -24.88 28.59 -2.08
C THR A 50 -23.39 28.76 -2.39
N ILE A 51 -22.65 27.66 -2.40
CA ILE A 51 -21.26 27.63 -2.82
C ILE A 51 -21.22 27.37 -4.32
N THR A 52 -20.66 28.29 -5.11
CA THR A 52 -20.59 28.20 -6.58
C THR A 52 -19.20 27.83 -7.11
N ASN A 53 -18.17 27.88 -6.27
CA ASN A 53 -16.77 27.55 -6.63
C ASN A 53 -16.32 26.25 -5.93
N VAL A 54 -17.11 25.18 -6.07
CA VAL A 54 -16.94 23.91 -5.33
C VAL A 54 -15.56 23.29 -5.56
N LYS A 55 -15.09 23.25 -6.82
CA LYS A 55 -13.74 22.72 -7.12
C LYS A 55 -12.64 23.50 -6.40
N ARG A 56 -12.72 24.82 -6.34
CA ARG A 56 -11.72 25.64 -5.62
C ARG A 56 -11.80 25.44 -4.11
N LEU A 57 -13.02 25.30 -3.56
CA LEU A 57 -13.24 25.03 -2.15
C LEU A 57 -12.63 23.69 -1.72
N LEU A 58 -12.85 22.64 -2.53
CA LEU A 58 -12.47 21.27 -2.21
C LEU A 58 -11.06 20.87 -2.67
N LYS A 59 -10.37 21.71 -3.46
CA LYS A 59 -9.04 21.39 -4.00
C LYS A 59 -8.07 20.83 -2.95
N PRO A 60 -7.90 21.45 -1.76
CA PRO A 60 -6.95 20.96 -0.74
C PRO A 60 -7.27 19.55 -0.18
N LEU A 61 -8.51 19.07 -0.30
CA LEU A 61 -8.89 17.73 0.13
C LEU A 61 -8.45 16.65 -0.87
N PHE A 62 -8.38 17.00 -2.16
CA PHE A 62 -8.16 16.03 -3.24
C PHE A 62 -6.77 16.15 -3.88
N VAL A 63 -6.19 17.35 -3.89
CA VAL A 63 -4.95 17.67 -4.59
C VAL A 63 -3.99 18.30 -3.59
N THR A 64 -2.73 17.88 -3.60
CA THR A 64 -1.67 18.55 -2.85
C THR A 64 -1.44 19.94 -3.44
N THR A 65 -1.91 20.97 -2.74
CA THR A 65 -1.71 22.37 -3.12
C THR A 65 -0.49 22.97 -2.45
N GLU A 66 -0.13 22.44 -1.29
CA GLU A 66 1.07 22.81 -0.53
C GLU A 66 1.53 21.59 0.27
N PHE A 67 2.80 21.56 0.68
CA PHE A 67 3.35 20.47 1.49
C PHE A 67 4.22 21.03 2.60
N ASN A 68 4.24 20.33 3.74
CA ASN A 68 5.25 20.55 4.76
C ASN A 68 6.39 19.55 4.56
N LEU A 69 7.53 19.81 5.20
CA LEU A 69 8.63 18.84 5.29
C LEU A 69 8.74 18.33 6.72
N ILE A 70 8.82 17.00 6.84
CA ILE A 70 8.95 16.32 8.13
C ILE A 70 10.17 15.41 8.12
N SER A 71 10.79 15.22 9.29
CA SER A 71 11.86 14.25 9.51
C SER A 71 11.46 13.28 10.63
N SER A 72 12.21 12.20 10.79
CA SER A 72 12.15 11.38 12.00
C SER A 72 12.50 12.21 13.23
N GLY A 73 11.92 11.84 14.38
CA GLY A 73 12.31 12.40 15.69
C GLY A 73 13.63 11.85 16.22
N SER A 74 14.09 10.72 15.68
CA SER A 74 15.39 10.11 15.96
C SER A 74 16.50 10.79 15.15
N LEU A 75 17.64 11.07 15.78
CA LEU A 75 18.88 11.43 15.08
C LEU A 75 19.45 10.16 14.43
N SER A 76 19.90 10.19 13.17
CA SER A 76 20.56 9.04 12.56
C SER A 76 21.94 8.73 13.15
N SER A 77 22.55 9.71 13.83
CA SER A 77 24.00 9.80 14.17
C SER A 77 24.95 9.50 13.00
N SER A 78 24.38 9.40 11.80
CA SER A 78 25.01 9.02 10.55
C SER A 78 24.71 10.13 9.59
N HIS A 79 25.70 10.99 9.40
CA HIS A 79 25.65 11.91 8.27
C HIS A 79 25.50 11.06 7.01
N PRO A 80 24.50 11.35 6.15
CA PRO A 80 24.47 10.85 4.78
C PRO A 80 25.82 10.94 4.03
N PHE A 81 26.71 11.85 4.46
CA PHE A 81 27.93 12.25 3.76
C PHE A 81 29.21 12.16 4.60
N ALA A 82 29.18 11.57 5.81
CA ALA A 82 30.41 11.36 6.60
C ALA A 82 31.23 10.22 6.00
N GLN A 83 32.47 10.52 5.61
CA GLN A 83 33.42 9.53 5.09
C GLN A 83 34.02 8.64 6.21
N THR A 84 33.95 9.09 7.46
CA THR A 84 34.41 8.34 8.64
C THR A 84 33.25 8.21 9.64
N SER A 85 32.81 6.98 9.85
CA SER A 85 31.82 6.61 10.87
C SER A 85 32.45 6.74 12.25
N THR A 86 32.29 7.88 12.93
CA THR A 86 32.73 8.02 14.33
C THR A 86 31.69 7.53 15.34
N SER A 87 30.49 7.15 14.89
CA SER A 87 29.44 6.57 15.75
C SER A 87 28.60 5.52 15.02
N THR A 88 28.05 4.55 15.76
CA THR A 88 27.16 3.52 15.24
C THR A 88 25.85 4.14 14.74
N PRO A 89 25.41 3.86 13.48
CA PRO A 89 24.14 4.36 12.97
C PRO A 89 22.95 4.03 13.87
N GLN A 90 22.20 5.05 14.27
CA GLN A 90 20.98 4.86 15.04
C GLN A 90 19.81 4.47 14.13
N ASN A 91 18.86 3.74 14.71
CA ASN A 91 17.61 3.42 14.02
C ASN A 91 16.82 4.68 13.68
N VAL A 92 16.07 4.61 12.59
CA VAL A 92 15.32 5.72 12.04
C VAL A 92 13.83 5.43 12.06
N ASP A 93 13.07 6.24 12.79
CA ASP A 93 11.61 6.15 12.82
C ASP A 93 10.98 6.83 11.61
N ILE A 94 10.06 6.14 10.93
CA ILE A 94 9.26 6.76 9.88
C ILE A 94 8.09 7.52 10.51
N PRO A 95 7.92 8.83 10.26
CA PRO A 95 6.81 9.60 10.80
C PRO A 95 5.44 9.01 10.42
N THR A 96 4.47 9.06 11.34
CA THR A 96 3.10 8.56 11.07
C THR A 96 2.45 9.28 9.88
N SER A 97 2.74 10.58 9.69
CA SER A 97 2.27 11.38 8.56
C SER A 97 2.79 10.89 7.20
N PHE A 98 3.85 10.07 7.17
CA PHE A 98 4.30 9.41 5.94
C PHE A 98 3.28 8.39 5.44
N PHE A 99 2.62 7.67 6.35
CA PHE A 99 1.70 6.61 6.00
C PHE A 99 0.30 7.13 5.67
N VAL A 100 -0.16 8.14 6.40
CA VAL A 100 -1.54 8.65 6.34
C VAL A 100 -1.59 10.15 6.63
N ASN A 101 -2.71 10.82 6.32
CA ASN A 101 -2.90 12.23 6.73
C ASN A 101 -3.29 12.27 8.21
N SER A 102 -2.26 12.23 9.05
CA SER A 102 -2.35 12.19 10.51
C SER A 102 -3.21 13.32 11.06
N SER A 103 -2.99 14.57 10.63
CA SER A 103 -3.73 15.74 11.13
C SER A 103 -5.23 15.62 10.88
N LEU A 104 -5.69 15.35 9.65
CA LEU A 104 -7.13 15.23 9.38
C LEU A 104 -7.76 14.01 10.06
N LEU A 105 -7.09 12.86 10.05
CA LEU A 105 -7.62 11.66 10.70
C LEU A 105 -7.80 11.88 12.21
N GLY A 106 -6.85 12.56 12.85
CA GLY A 106 -6.91 12.85 14.26
C GLY A 106 -7.80 13.99 14.65
N GLN A 107 -7.37 15.19 14.30
CA GLN A 107 -7.94 16.44 14.78
C GLN A 107 -9.34 16.66 14.21
N SER A 108 -9.59 16.23 12.97
CA SER A 108 -10.87 16.48 12.29
C SER A 108 -11.85 15.31 12.36
N LEU A 109 -11.37 14.06 12.36
CA LEU A 109 -12.22 12.87 12.28
C LEU A 109 -12.25 12.03 13.57
N GLY A 110 -11.36 12.27 14.54
CA GLY A 110 -11.28 11.49 15.78
C GLY A 110 -10.93 10.01 15.55
N LEU A 111 -10.14 9.71 14.51
CA LEU A 111 -9.81 8.35 14.07
C LEU A 111 -8.43 7.86 14.53
N PHE A 112 -7.79 8.53 15.49
CA PHE A 112 -6.47 8.10 15.99
C PHE A 112 -6.51 6.99 17.05
N GLU A 113 -7.66 6.69 17.63
CA GLU A 113 -7.75 5.63 18.63
C GLU A 113 -7.23 4.31 18.04
N ASN A 114 -6.09 3.83 18.57
CA ASN A 114 -5.39 2.59 18.19
C ASN A 114 -4.62 2.60 16.86
N LEU A 115 -4.37 3.78 16.25
CA LEU A 115 -3.51 3.86 15.07
C LEU A 115 -2.04 4.00 15.47
N ASP A 116 -1.27 2.93 15.32
CA ASP A 116 0.13 2.87 15.72
C ASP A 116 1.04 2.44 14.58
N PHE A 117 1.87 3.36 14.07
CA PHE A 117 2.90 3.11 13.06
C PHE A 117 4.32 3.04 13.65
N SER A 118 4.49 2.99 14.98
CA SER A 118 5.81 2.93 15.64
C SER A 118 6.62 1.69 15.28
N PHE A 119 5.97 0.65 14.74
CA PHE A 119 6.67 -0.53 14.21
C PHE A 119 7.56 -0.22 13.00
N ALA A 120 7.37 0.93 12.34
CA ALA A 120 8.14 1.35 11.17
C ALA A 120 9.48 2.00 11.56
N ASN A 121 10.28 1.24 12.33
CA ASN A 121 11.62 1.60 12.77
C ASN A 121 12.64 0.91 11.85
N LEU A 122 13.43 1.71 11.14
CA LEU A 122 14.45 1.25 10.22
C LEU A 122 15.77 1.02 10.94
N ASP A 123 16.44 -0.08 10.63
CA ASP A 123 17.84 -0.28 11.04
C ASP A 123 18.72 0.84 10.46
N GLY A 124 19.51 1.48 11.33
CA GLY A 124 20.33 2.63 10.98
C GLY A 124 21.33 2.35 9.84
N SER A 125 21.90 1.14 9.82
CA SER A 125 22.86 0.74 8.79
C SER A 125 22.18 0.51 7.44
N ALA A 126 20.97 -0.08 7.44
CA ALA A 126 20.16 -0.26 6.24
C ALA A 126 19.70 1.07 5.64
N TYR A 127 19.27 2.03 6.49
CA TYR A 127 18.90 3.37 6.04
C TYR A 127 20.11 4.13 5.48
N GLN A 128 21.26 4.06 6.15
CA GLN A 128 22.49 4.68 5.66
C GLN A 128 22.87 4.18 4.26
N GLU A 129 22.73 2.88 4.00
CA GLU A 129 23.00 2.29 2.70
C GLU A 129 22.06 2.83 1.62
N LEU A 130 20.76 2.91 1.89
CA LEU A 130 19.79 3.52 0.96
C LEU A 130 20.14 4.97 0.62
N VAL A 131 20.57 5.74 1.62
CA VAL A 131 20.99 7.14 1.44
C VAL A 131 22.27 7.24 0.60
N ARG A 132 23.26 6.35 0.76
CA ARG A 132 24.46 6.33 -0.10
C ARG A 132 24.13 6.16 -1.58
N HIS A 133 23.10 5.36 -1.88
CA HIS A 133 22.62 5.11 -3.25
C HIS A 133 21.74 6.23 -3.82
N SER A 134 21.37 7.23 -3.01
CA SER A 134 20.46 8.31 -3.41
C SER A 134 21.09 9.40 -4.27
N GLU A 135 22.39 9.29 -4.62
CA GLU A 135 23.18 10.30 -5.35
C GLU A 135 23.19 11.71 -4.73
N THR A 136 22.58 11.89 -3.56
CA THR A 136 22.55 13.18 -2.86
C THR A 136 23.95 13.59 -2.47
N LYS A 137 24.31 14.82 -2.80
CA LYS A 137 25.52 15.48 -2.29
C LYS A 137 25.11 16.84 -1.74
N LEU A 138 24.99 16.98 -0.42
CA LEU A 138 25.05 18.30 0.20
C LEU A 138 26.51 18.76 0.17
N ASN A 139 26.98 19.17 -1.00
CA ASN A 139 28.20 19.96 -1.04
C ASN A 139 27.83 21.35 -0.52
N ASP A 140 28.34 21.71 0.66
CA ASP A 140 29.00 23.00 0.88
C ASP A 140 29.65 23.01 2.28
N LYS A 141 30.97 22.78 2.32
CA LYS A 141 31.98 23.44 3.17
C LYS A 141 31.64 23.78 4.65
N VAL A 142 30.88 22.98 5.39
CA VAL A 142 30.68 23.22 6.85
C VAL A 142 30.85 21.94 7.66
N PRO A 143 31.78 21.91 8.64
CA PRO A 143 31.77 20.93 9.73
C PRO A 143 30.59 21.21 10.67
N GLY A 144 29.63 20.28 10.75
CA GLY A 144 28.42 20.42 11.55
C GLY A 144 27.19 19.97 10.75
N ASP A 145 26.87 18.69 10.90
CA ASP A 145 25.90 17.94 10.10
C ASP A 145 24.44 18.32 10.38
N ALA A 146 23.61 18.23 9.35
CA ALA A 146 22.16 18.26 9.47
C ALA A 146 21.67 16.84 9.75
N ASN A 147 21.46 16.51 11.02
CA ASN A 147 21.03 15.18 11.53
C ASN A 147 19.62 14.72 11.11
N PHE A 148 19.11 15.10 9.93
CA PHE A 148 17.77 14.74 9.49
C PHE A 148 17.71 13.31 8.98
N ALA A 149 17.12 12.41 9.77
CA ALA A 149 16.72 11.10 9.30
C ALA A 149 15.29 11.13 8.71
N TRP A 150 15.05 10.33 7.68
CA TRP A 150 13.78 10.23 6.94
C TRP A 150 13.07 11.56 6.61
N PHE A 151 13.75 12.45 5.89
CA PHE A 151 13.18 13.74 5.48
C PHE A 151 12.14 13.55 4.36
N THR A 152 10.91 14.07 4.42
CA THR A 152 9.87 13.76 3.40
C THR A 152 8.76 14.83 3.33
N PRO A 153 8.11 15.01 2.16
CA PRO A 153 6.88 15.81 2.09
C PRO A 153 5.72 15.16 2.85
N GLU A 154 4.98 15.98 3.59
CA GLU A 154 3.72 15.60 4.24
C GLU A 154 2.59 16.60 3.92
N ALA A 155 1.36 16.24 4.30
CA ALA A 155 0.20 17.09 4.10
C ALA A 155 0.35 18.41 4.88
N SER A 156 0.26 19.54 4.19
CA SER A 156 0.56 20.83 4.78
C SER A 156 -0.45 21.25 5.87
N PHE A 157 0.03 22.01 6.84
CA PHE A 157 -0.84 22.58 7.87
C PHE A 157 -1.91 23.50 7.26
N ILE A 158 -1.56 24.27 6.22
CA ILE A 158 -2.50 25.17 5.54
C ILE A 158 -3.67 24.43 4.87
N ASP A 159 -3.41 23.29 4.21
CA ASP A 159 -4.45 22.48 3.58
C ASP A 159 -5.31 21.76 4.63
N ASN A 160 -4.68 21.20 5.67
CA ASN A 160 -5.40 20.52 6.75
C ASN A 160 -6.28 21.50 7.55
N ASN A 161 -5.72 22.66 7.91
CA ASN A 161 -6.45 23.73 8.60
C ASN A 161 -7.61 24.28 7.75
N TRP A 162 -7.43 24.37 6.43
CA TRP A 162 -8.50 24.74 5.52
C TRP A 162 -9.68 23.77 5.60
N VAL A 163 -9.41 22.46 5.47
CA VAL A 163 -10.45 21.41 5.56
C VAL A 163 -11.11 21.42 6.94
N GLN A 164 -10.32 21.55 8.01
CA GLN A 164 -10.82 21.65 9.38
C GLN A 164 -11.80 22.83 9.53
N LYS A 165 -11.43 24.03 9.07
CA LYS A 165 -12.32 25.21 9.13
C LYS A 165 -13.62 25.02 8.36
N LEU A 166 -13.59 24.28 7.23
CA LEU A 166 -14.81 23.95 6.48
C LEU A 166 -15.71 22.98 7.27
N ILE A 167 -15.13 22.04 8.01
CA ILE A 167 -15.87 21.12 8.89
C ILE A 167 -16.48 21.89 10.07
N GLU A 168 -15.68 22.67 10.79
CA GLU A 168 -16.11 23.44 11.98
C GLU A 168 -17.26 24.41 11.67
N ARG A 169 -17.24 24.98 10.47
CA ARG A 169 -18.30 25.88 9.97
C ARG A 169 -19.46 25.16 9.28
N GLN A 170 -19.49 23.83 9.33
CA GLN A 170 -20.53 22.97 8.75
C GLN A 170 -20.72 23.14 7.23
N ILE A 171 -19.69 23.64 6.54
CA ILE A 171 -19.66 23.80 5.09
C ILE A 171 -19.35 22.46 4.41
N LEU A 172 -18.45 21.68 5.01
CA LEU A 172 -18.02 20.39 4.50
C LEU A 172 -18.33 19.28 5.51
N PRO A 173 -19.19 18.31 5.18
CA PRO A 173 -19.54 17.25 6.12
C PRO A 173 -18.32 16.35 6.38
N VAL A 174 -18.09 16.02 7.66
CA VAL A 174 -17.12 15.00 8.10
C VAL A 174 -17.22 13.72 7.27
N ARG A 175 -18.43 13.28 6.97
CA ARG A 175 -18.69 12.06 6.17
C ARG A 175 -18.19 12.17 4.71
N PHE A 176 -18.20 13.38 4.12
CA PHE A 176 -17.62 13.61 2.79
C PHE A 176 -16.09 13.56 2.84
N VAL A 177 -15.49 14.19 3.87
CA VAL A 177 -14.04 14.16 4.10
C VAL A 177 -13.55 12.73 4.31
N ALA A 178 -14.25 11.96 5.14
CA ALA A 178 -13.92 10.56 5.38
C ALA A 178 -14.02 9.72 4.09
N ALA A 179 -15.06 9.94 3.28
CA ALA A 179 -15.20 9.25 2.00
C ALA A 179 -14.05 9.60 1.03
N ALA A 180 -13.65 10.88 0.95
CA ALA A 180 -12.54 11.30 0.10
C ALA A 180 -11.20 10.72 0.57
N LEU A 181 -10.90 10.77 1.87
CA LEU A 181 -9.67 10.20 2.44
C LEU A 181 -9.61 8.67 2.34
N SER A 182 -10.75 8.01 2.15
CA SER A 182 -10.80 6.55 1.93
C SER A 182 -10.32 6.10 0.54
N VAL A 183 -10.20 7.05 -0.39
CA VAL A 183 -9.64 6.85 -1.72
C VAL A 183 -8.15 7.13 -1.63
N ASP A 184 -7.34 6.11 -1.95
CA ASP A 184 -5.89 6.20 -1.93
C ASP A 184 -5.34 6.74 -0.59
N LEU A 185 -5.87 6.17 0.50
CA LEU A 185 -5.50 6.45 1.89
C LEU A 185 -3.98 6.46 2.11
N GLU A 186 -3.26 5.57 1.41
CA GLU A 186 -1.85 5.33 1.60
C GLU A 186 -0.97 6.46 1.07
N ASN A 187 -1.51 7.35 0.24
CA ASN A 187 -0.82 8.51 -0.29
C ASN A 187 -1.44 9.80 0.26
N PRO A 188 -1.12 10.22 1.51
CA PRO A 188 -1.58 11.48 2.10
C PRO A 188 -1.29 12.71 1.24
N VAL A 189 -0.15 12.72 0.57
CA VAL A 189 0.24 13.71 -0.43
C VAL A 189 0.41 13.03 -1.78
N PHE A 190 0.21 13.79 -2.86
CA PHE A 190 0.39 13.34 -4.24
C PHE A 190 -0.46 12.13 -4.64
N SER A 191 -1.65 12.00 -4.03
CA SER A 191 -2.61 10.99 -4.45
C SER A 191 -3.11 11.25 -5.87
N LYS A 192 -2.75 10.37 -6.80
CA LYS A 192 -3.22 10.44 -8.19
C LYS A 192 -4.71 10.14 -8.30
N ASP A 193 -5.19 9.21 -7.48
CA ASP A 193 -6.60 8.80 -7.48
C ASP A 193 -7.51 9.91 -6.94
N ARG A 194 -7.12 10.60 -5.85
CA ARG A 194 -7.89 11.77 -5.37
C ARG A 194 -7.79 12.93 -6.34
N ALA A 195 -6.62 13.19 -6.93
CA ALA A 195 -6.48 14.25 -7.94
C ALA A 195 -7.41 14.01 -9.14
N ARG A 196 -7.50 12.78 -9.63
CA ARG A 196 -8.43 12.37 -10.69
C ARG A 196 -9.89 12.68 -10.34
N LEU A 197 -10.32 12.43 -9.10
CA LEU A 197 -11.69 12.76 -8.65
C LEU A 197 -11.96 14.27 -8.71
N TRP A 198 -10.95 15.10 -8.45
CA TRP A 198 -11.06 16.55 -8.51
C TRP A 198 -11.00 17.10 -9.93
N GLU A 199 -10.16 16.53 -10.80
CA GLU A 199 -9.99 16.94 -12.19
C GLU A 199 -11.23 16.63 -13.02
N ALA A 200 -11.88 15.49 -12.78
CA ALA A 200 -13.12 15.11 -13.45
C ALA A 200 -14.18 16.22 -13.36
N SER A 201 -14.69 16.69 -14.50
CA SER A 201 -15.60 17.83 -14.57
C SER A 201 -17.01 17.54 -14.05
N ASN A 202 -17.38 16.27 -13.95
CA ASN A 202 -18.75 15.82 -13.70
C ASN A 202 -18.95 15.05 -12.39
N ILE A 203 -17.92 14.88 -11.54
CA ILE A 203 -18.05 14.19 -10.25
C ILE A 203 -18.51 15.16 -9.16
N LEU A 204 -17.75 16.23 -8.95
CA LEU A 204 -18.09 17.26 -7.96
C LEU A 204 -19.16 18.20 -8.54
N PRO A 205 -20.21 18.57 -7.78
CA PRO A 205 -21.22 19.47 -8.28
C PRO A 205 -20.63 20.86 -8.56
N SER A 206 -21.19 21.58 -9.54
CA SER A 206 -20.82 22.97 -9.82
C SER A 206 -21.16 23.90 -8.66
N GLN A 207 -22.24 23.59 -7.93
CA GLN A 207 -22.67 24.30 -6.74
C GLN A 207 -23.39 23.39 -5.74
N PHE A 208 -23.37 23.76 -4.46
CA PHE A 208 -24.20 23.11 -3.44
C PHE A 208 -24.65 24.12 -2.39
N LYS A 209 -25.73 23.79 -1.69
CA LYS A 209 -26.34 24.66 -0.68
C LYS A 209 -26.00 24.21 0.73
N ILE A 210 -25.52 25.13 1.56
CA ILE A 210 -25.26 24.89 2.98
C ILE A 210 -26.57 25.04 3.76
N GLY A 211 -26.83 24.15 4.73
CA GLY A 211 -28.04 24.17 5.57
C GLY A 211 -28.86 22.89 5.46
N ALA A 212 -30.19 22.98 5.65
CA ALA A 212 -31.08 21.81 5.78
C ALA A 212 -31.03 20.83 4.60
N SER A 213 -30.75 21.31 3.38
CA SER A 213 -30.65 20.46 2.19
C SER A 213 -29.30 19.75 2.04
N HIS A 214 -28.24 20.25 2.71
CA HIS A 214 -26.81 19.93 2.51
C HIS A 214 -26.55 18.88 1.43
N ASP A 215 -26.60 19.31 0.17
CA ASP A 215 -26.84 18.42 -0.96
C ASP A 215 -25.56 18.00 -1.68
N LEU A 216 -24.39 18.44 -1.20
CA LEU A 216 -23.08 18.06 -1.75
C LEU A 216 -22.96 16.55 -1.97
N ILE A 217 -23.21 15.75 -0.94
CA ILE A 217 -23.07 14.29 -1.01
C ILE A 217 -24.09 13.67 -1.96
N ALA A 218 -25.36 14.09 -1.86
CA ALA A 218 -26.41 13.53 -2.70
C ALA A 218 -26.18 13.87 -4.18
N GLN A 219 -25.72 15.08 -4.49
CA GLN A 219 -25.32 15.48 -5.84
C GLN A 219 -24.11 14.68 -6.31
N THR A 220 -23.06 14.55 -5.51
CA THR A 220 -21.86 13.77 -5.86
C THR A 220 -22.19 12.28 -6.09
N ILE A 221 -23.07 11.69 -5.29
CA ILE A 221 -23.52 10.31 -5.50
C ILE A 221 -24.23 10.17 -6.85
N ARG A 222 -25.21 11.03 -7.16
CA ARG A 222 -25.92 10.98 -8.46
C ARG A 222 -24.96 11.12 -9.65
N ASN A 223 -24.02 12.05 -9.54
CA ASN A 223 -22.98 12.29 -10.53
C ASN A 223 -22.12 11.04 -10.77
N LEU A 224 -21.66 10.40 -9.68
CA LEU A 224 -20.88 9.16 -9.75
C LEU A 224 -21.71 7.97 -10.30
N GLU A 225 -22.98 7.87 -9.93
CA GLU A 225 -23.88 6.81 -10.43
C GLU A 225 -24.09 6.90 -11.94
N ALA A 226 -24.22 8.13 -12.47
CA ALA A 226 -24.34 8.37 -13.90
C ALA A 226 -23.12 7.86 -14.69
N LEU A 227 -21.94 7.82 -14.06
CA LEU A 227 -20.70 7.30 -14.67
C LEU A 227 -20.64 5.77 -14.74
N LYS A 228 -21.44 5.06 -13.93
CA LYS A 228 -21.38 3.59 -13.76
C LYS A 228 -19.94 3.07 -13.56
N PRO A 229 -19.18 3.60 -12.59
CA PRO A 229 -17.77 3.28 -12.44
C PRO A 229 -17.57 1.82 -12.01
N SER A 230 -16.43 1.24 -12.38
CA SER A 230 -16.03 -0.05 -11.82
C SER A 230 -15.75 0.11 -10.33
N SER A 231 -16.03 -0.93 -9.54
CA SER A 231 -15.79 -0.90 -8.08
C SER A 231 -14.33 -0.69 -7.69
N SER A 232 -13.39 -1.01 -8.58
CA SER A 232 -11.95 -0.78 -8.37
C SER A 232 -11.48 0.61 -8.76
N SER A 233 -12.23 1.38 -9.56
CA SER A 233 -11.81 2.72 -9.96
C SER A 233 -11.89 3.71 -8.78
N PRO A 234 -11.14 4.82 -8.81
CA PRO A 234 -11.25 5.87 -7.79
C PRO A 234 -12.69 6.36 -7.60
N GLU A 235 -13.45 6.50 -8.69
CA GLU A 235 -14.86 6.88 -8.67
C GLU A 235 -15.75 5.83 -7.99
N GLY A 236 -15.52 4.54 -8.27
CA GLY A 236 -16.25 3.45 -7.64
C GLY A 236 -15.93 3.32 -6.15
N GLN A 237 -14.66 3.49 -5.78
CA GLN A 237 -14.24 3.52 -4.38
C GLN A 237 -14.85 4.71 -3.62
N PHE A 238 -14.86 5.89 -4.24
CA PHE A 238 -15.46 7.09 -3.65
C PHE A 238 -16.97 6.93 -3.49
N LEU A 239 -17.65 6.41 -4.52
CA LEU A 239 -19.09 6.13 -4.48
C LEU A 239 -19.43 5.13 -3.38
N ALA A 240 -18.66 4.05 -3.25
CA ALA A 240 -18.85 3.05 -2.19
C ALA A 240 -18.71 3.68 -0.79
N ALA A 241 -17.72 4.55 -0.60
CA ALA A 241 -17.52 5.24 0.67
C ALA A 241 -18.64 6.24 0.97
N LEU A 242 -19.10 7.01 -0.02
CA LEU A 242 -20.21 7.96 0.12
C LEU A 242 -21.56 7.28 0.40
N ARG A 243 -21.76 6.07 -0.13
CA ARG A 243 -22.96 5.25 0.12
C ARG A 243 -22.91 4.49 1.44
N SER A 244 -21.76 4.43 2.10
CA SER A 244 -21.68 3.82 3.43
C SER A 244 -22.65 4.53 4.38
N PRO A 245 -23.43 3.79 5.19
CA PRO A 245 -24.25 4.39 6.25
C PRO A 245 -23.41 5.21 7.23
N ASP A 246 -22.15 4.79 7.42
CA ASP A 246 -21.16 5.49 8.21
C ASP A 246 -19.82 5.54 7.43
N PRO A 247 -19.56 6.63 6.67
CA PRO A 247 -18.30 6.79 5.95
C PRO A 247 -17.08 6.94 6.87
N VAL A 248 -17.26 7.37 8.12
CA VAL A 248 -16.17 7.48 9.11
C VAL A 248 -15.75 6.09 9.58
N ALA A 249 -16.70 5.22 9.92
CA ALA A 249 -16.41 3.81 10.24
C ALA A 249 -15.87 3.03 9.04
N PHE A 250 -16.35 3.34 7.82
CA PHE A 250 -15.80 2.78 6.58
C PHE A 250 -14.32 3.13 6.42
N LEU A 251 -13.96 4.39 6.60
CA LEU A 251 -12.57 4.84 6.58
C LEU A 251 -11.75 4.18 7.69
N ARG A 252 -12.28 4.09 8.92
CA ARG A 252 -11.61 3.42 10.05
C ARG A 252 -11.26 1.97 9.74
N THR A 253 -12.18 1.25 9.10
CA THR A 253 -11.96 -0.15 8.71
C THR A 253 -10.81 -0.28 7.71
N LYS A 254 -10.79 0.57 6.67
CA LYS A 254 -9.68 0.61 5.70
C LYS A 254 -8.36 0.99 6.37
N LEU A 255 -8.39 1.96 7.28
CA LEU A 255 -7.23 2.44 8.02
C LEU A 255 -6.60 1.33 8.88
N ASN A 256 -7.42 0.59 9.63
CA ASN A 256 -6.94 -0.53 10.44
C ASN A 256 -6.37 -1.65 9.57
N ALA A 257 -7.01 -1.97 8.45
CA ALA A 257 -6.50 -2.97 7.51
C ALA A 257 -5.15 -2.55 6.91
N TYR A 258 -4.98 -1.27 6.58
CA TYR A 258 -3.71 -0.74 6.11
C TYR A 258 -2.63 -0.80 7.19
N ASN A 259 -2.90 -0.31 8.40
CA ASN A 259 -1.94 -0.35 9.50
C ASN A 259 -1.49 -1.78 9.82
N GLN A 260 -2.41 -2.75 9.87
CA GLN A 260 -2.08 -4.15 10.12
C GLN A 260 -1.22 -4.76 9.00
N ARG A 261 -1.51 -4.42 7.73
CA ARG A 261 -0.69 -4.87 6.60
C ARG A 261 0.74 -4.36 6.70
N GLU A 262 0.91 -3.08 7.02
CA GLU A 262 2.24 -2.48 7.21
C GLU A 262 2.97 -3.13 8.40
N ARG A 263 2.28 -3.35 9.52
CA ARG A 263 2.82 -4.07 10.68
C ARG A 263 3.33 -5.47 10.31
N ASN A 264 2.54 -6.22 9.55
CA ASN A 264 2.91 -7.56 9.09
C ASN A 264 4.15 -7.52 8.18
N ARG A 265 4.28 -6.51 7.31
CA ARG A 265 5.45 -6.34 6.42
C ARG A 265 6.73 -6.06 7.21
N PHE A 266 6.63 -5.38 8.34
CA PHE A 266 7.75 -5.12 9.26
C PHE A 266 8.05 -6.25 10.26
N ALA A 267 7.19 -7.27 10.36
CA ALA A 267 7.27 -8.27 11.43
C ALA A 267 8.44 -9.25 11.30
N SER A 268 8.86 -9.61 10.07
CA SER A 268 9.91 -10.62 9.86
C SER A 268 11.24 -10.03 9.35
N ALA A 269 12.35 -10.66 9.73
CA ALA A 269 13.68 -10.28 9.25
C ALA A 269 13.83 -10.43 7.73
N GLN A 270 13.05 -11.31 7.11
CA GLN A 270 13.05 -11.55 5.66
C GLN A 270 12.26 -10.46 4.90
N THR A 271 11.14 -9.99 5.46
CA THR A 271 10.28 -8.99 4.81
C THR A 271 10.70 -7.56 5.11
N ARG A 272 11.35 -7.32 6.25
CA ARG A 272 11.74 -5.97 6.70
C ARG A 272 12.64 -5.24 5.68
N PRO A 273 13.73 -5.81 5.14
CA PRO A 273 14.54 -5.11 4.13
C PRO A 273 13.76 -4.72 2.88
N LEU A 274 12.80 -5.56 2.47
CA LEU A 274 11.97 -5.31 1.29
C LEU A 274 11.00 -4.16 1.54
N GLU A 275 10.44 -4.11 2.75
CA GLU A 275 9.53 -3.07 3.16
C GLU A 275 10.26 -1.73 3.31
N THR A 276 11.43 -1.73 3.96
CA THR A 276 12.33 -0.58 4.04
C THR A 276 12.61 0.01 2.67
N ALA A 277 12.96 -0.83 1.70
CA ALA A 277 13.26 -0.39 0.34
C ALA A 277 12.00 0.10 -0.42
N ARG A 278 10.83 -0.50 -0.19
CA ARG A 278 9.54 -0.05 -0.75
C ARG A 278 9.18 1.34 -0.25
N LEU A 279 9.26 1.58 1.06
CA LEU A 279 8.98 2.88 1.66
C LEU A 279 9.99 3.92 1.21
N TYR A 280 11.26 3.53 1.03
CA TYR A 280 12.29 4.42 0.50
C TYR A 280 11.99 4.83 -0.94
N ARG A 281 11.52 3.93 -1.80
CA ARG A 281 11.05 4.34 -3.14
C ARG A 281 9.86 5.27 -3.06
N LYS A 282 8.87 4.97 -2.23
CA LYS A 282 7.70 5.84 -2.05
C LYS A 282 8.11 7.24 -1.60
N LEU A 283 9.13 7.32 -0.75
CA LEU A 283 9.77 8.56 -0.36
C LEU A 283 10.37 9.30 -1.57
N LEU A 284 11.14 8.61 -2.42
CA LEU A 284 11.71 9.17 -3.66
C LEU A 284 10.62 9.62 -4.66
N GLU A 285 9.57 8.82 -4.85
CA GLU A 285 8.45 9.13 -5.74
C GLU A 285 7.72 10.41 -5.33
N ARG A 286 7.50 10.62 -4.02
CA ARG A 286 6.89 11.86 -3.50
C ARG A 286 7.76 13.08 -3.74
N ARG A 287 9.07 12.95 -3.53
CA ARG A 287 10.02 14.03 -3.83
C ARG A 287 10.01 14.35 -5.32
N GLN A 288 9.98 13.33 -6.17
CA GLN A 288 9.88 13.52 -7.61
C GLN A 288 8.57 14.19 -8.02
N ALA A 289 7.46 13.88 -7.34
CA ALA A 289 6.18 14.55 -7.58
C ALA A 289 6.22 16.04 -7.24
N VAL A 290 6.95 16.45 -6.19
CA VAL A 290 7.20 17.88 -5.90
C VAL A 290 7.94 18.54 -7.06
N LEU A 291 9.06 17.96 -7.49
CA LEU A 291 9.92 18.53 -8.54
C LEU A 291 9.24 18.55 -9.92
N ALA A 292 8.39 17.57 -10.21
CA ALA A 292 7.65 17.51 -11.46
C ALA A 292 6.47 18.50 -11.51
N SER A 293 6.03 19.03 -10.37
CA SER A 293 4.94 19.99 -10.30
C SER A 293 5.44 21.40 -10.57
N ALA A 294 4.91 22.04 -11.62
CA ALA A 294 5.27 23.41 -11.99
C ALA A 294 5.01 24.45 -10.88
N ASP A 295 4.02 24.20 -10.03
CA ASP A 295 3.67 25.08 -8.91
C ASP A 295 4.49 24.76 -7.66
N LEU A 296 4.61 23.47 -7.32
CA LEU A 296 5.24 23.06 -6.05
C LEU A 296 6.76 23.08 -6.12
N ALA A 297 7.36 22.89 -7.30
CA ALA A 297 8.80 23.03 -7.48
C ALA A 297 9.27 24.47 -7.17
N ARG A 298 8.39 25.48 -7.30
CA ARG A 298 8.70 26.87 -6.93
C ARG A 298 8.69 27.10 -5.41
N LEU A 299 8.07 26.20 -4.64
CA LEU A 299 8.05 26.24 -3.18
C LEU A 299 9.26 25.52 -2.57
N ASP A 300 10.08 24.85 -3.38
CA ASP A 300 11.36 24.29 -2.92
C ASP A 300 12.40 25.41 -2.74
N GLU A 301 12.38 26.02 -1.55
CA GLU A 301 13.34 27.05 -1.13
C GLU A 301 14.78 26.53 -1.05
N THR A 302 14.97 25.22 -1.13
CA THR A 302 16.25 24.54 -0.94
C THR A 302 16.99 24.36 -2.26
N GLY A 303 16.36 24.67 -3.39
CA GLY A 303 16.94 24.50 -4.72
C GLY A 303 17.35 23.04 -5.00
N GLY A 304 16.54 22.08 -4.55
CA GLY A 304 16.78 20.64 -4.63
C GLY A 304 17.76 20.09 -3.59
N ARG A 305 18.29 20.92 -2.67
CA ARG A 305 19.32 20.51 -1.70
C ARG A 305 18.77 19.64 -0.57
N LEU A 306 17.65 20.01 0.07
CA LEU A 306 17.05 19.17 1.12
C LEU A 306 16.11 18.09 0.55
N LEU A 307 15.63 18.29 -0.68
CA LEU A 307 14.69 17.37 -1.32
C LEU A 307 15.34 16.12 -1.93
N LEU A 308 16.64 15.86 -1.68
CA LEU A 308 17.49 14.80 -2.26
C LEU A 308 17.39 14.81 -3.82
N PRO A 309 18.49 15.04 -4.58
CA PRO A 309 18.43 14.85 -6.02
C PRO A 309 18.19 13.38 -6.39
N LEU A 310 17.70 13.25 -7.62
CA LEU A 310 17.33 12.09 -8.42
C LEU A 310 18.36 10.93 -8.43
N GLY A 311 18.62 10.27 -7.31
CA GLY A 311 19.25 8.96 -7.35
C GLY A 311 18.43 8.07 -8.28
N ASN A 312 19.04 7.62 -9.38
CA ASN A 312 18.38 6.75 -10.35
C ASN A 312 17.87 5.55 -9.55
N ILE A 313 16.54 5.36 -9.44
CA ILE A 313 15.93 4.26 -8.67
C ILE A 313 16.54 2.92 -9.11
N THR A 314 17.06 2.86 -10.33
CA THR A 314 17.80 1.80 -11.01
C THR A 314 19.24 1.56 -10.52
N LYS A 315 19.78 2.30 -9.56
CA LYS A 315 21.13 2.09 -8.98
C LYS A 315 21.11 1.47 -7.57
N LEU A 316 19.93 1.17 -7.03
CA LEU A 316 19.83 0.40 -5.78
C LEU A 316 20.39 -1.02 -6.02
N PRO A 317 20.92 -1.72 -5.00
CA PRO A 317 21.54 -3.04 -5.18
C PRO A 317 20.66 -3.98 -6.02
N ASN A 318 21.22 -4.79 -6.93
CA ASN A 318 20.42 -5.59 -7.90
C ASN A 318 19.31 -6.44 -7.26
N GLN A 319 19.51 -6.98 -6.05
CA GLN A 319 18.44 -7.65 -5.31
C GLN A 319 17.33 -6.67 -4.92
N VAL A 320 17.67 -5.48 -4.46
CA VAL A 320 16.70 -4.42 -4.16
C VAL A 320 16.02 -3.96 -5.45
N ASN A 321 16.74 -3.56 -6.50
CA ASN A 321 16.18 -3.16 -7.81
C ASN A 321 15.13 -4.10 -8.42
N ASP A 322 15.39 -5.41 -8.44
CA ASP A 322 14.44 -6.41 -8.96
C ASP A 322 13.16 -6.48 -8.11
N ILE A 323 13.30 -6.28 -6.79
CA ILE A 323 12.19 -6.28 -5.81
C ILE A 323 11.45 -4.93 -5.78
N LEU A 324 12.09 -3.87 -6.28
CA LEU A 324 11.62 -2.49 -6.25
C LEU A 324 10.88 -2.08 -7.53
N THR A 325 11.09 -2.72 -8.67
CA THR A 325 10.38 -2.34 -9.91
C THR A 325 8.95 -2.90 -10.00
N ARG A 326 8.57 -3.78 -9.08
CA ARG A 326 7.25 -4.43 -9.07
C ARG A 326 6.26 -3.66 -8.17
N PRO A 327 5.09 -3.23 -8.68
CA PRO A 327 4.08 -2.57 -7.85
C PRO A 327 3.46 -3.56 -6.83
N THR A 328 2.90 -3.03 -5.74
CA THR A 328 2.00 -3.84 -4.91
C THR A 328 0.72 -4.07 -5.71
N LEU A 329 0.30 -5.33 -5.84
CA LEU A 329 -0.92 -5.69 -6.56
C LEU A 329 -1.96 -6.33 -5.64
N ALA A 330 -3.22 -5.99 -5.82
CA ALA A 330 -4.36 -6.56 -5.13
C ALA A 330 -5.54 -6.74 -6.10
N ARG A 331 -6.60 -7.41 -5.62
CA ARG A 331 -7.82 -7.58 -6.41
C ARG A 331 -8.39 -6.23 -6.86
N GLY A 332 -8.66 -6.11 -8.15
CA GLY A 332 -9.14 -4.90 -8.79
C GLY A 332 -8.08 -4.14 -9.60
N ASP A 333 -6.80 -4.41 -9.36
CA ASP A 333 -5.70 -3.84 -10.15
C ASP A 333 -5.65 -4.40 -11.56
N LYS A 334 -5.12 -3.62 -12.48
CA LYS A 334 -5.02 -3.96 -13.90
C LYS A 334 -3.70 -3.53 -14.51
N GLY A 335 -3.30 -4.17 -15.61
CA GLY A 335 -2.19 -3.75 -16.46
C GLY A 335 -1.03 -4.74 -16.52
N GLU A 336 0.10 -4.29 -17.09
CA GLU A 336 1.22 -5.17 -17.43
C GLU A 336 1.82 -5.88 -16.22
N SER A 337 1.89 -5.21 -15.06
CA SER A 337 2.39 -5.84 -13.83
C SER A 337 1.48 -6.98 -13.35
N VAL A 338 0.16 -6.86 -13.53
CA VAL A 338 -0.79 -7.95 -13.22
C VAL A 338 -0.60 -9.11 -14.19
N LYS A 339 -0.35 -8.81 -15.47
CA LYS A 339 -0.08 -9.82 -16.49
C LYS A 339 1.18 -10.62 -16.16
N GLN A 340 2.24 -9.94 -15.74
CA GLN A 340 3.48 -10.59 -15.29
C GLN A 340 3.28 -11.44 -14.03
N LEU A 341 2.46 -10.99 -13.08
CA LEU A 341 2.06 -11.78 -11.92
C LEU A 341 1.36 -13.07 -12.35
N GLN A 342 0.35 -12.96 -13.23
CA GLN A 342 -0.40 -14.11 -13.72
C GLN A 342 0.51 -15.11 -14.43
N GLN A 343 1.47 -14.64 -15.23
CA GLN A 343 2.49 -15.49 -15.88
C GLN A 343 3.38 -16.23 -14.87
N LEU A 344 3.81 -15.56 -13.79
CA LEU A 344 4.56 -16.22 -12.71
C LEU A 344 3.73 -17.29 -12.02
N LEU A 345 2.47 -16.99 -11.69
CA LEU A 345 1.56 -17.96 -11.07
C LEU A 345 1.27 -19.15 -11.99
N GLN A 346 1.14 -18.92 -13.30
CA GLN A 346 1.02 -19.98 -14.31
C GLN A 346 2.28 -20.86 -14.36
N LYS A 347 3.46 -20.24 -14.34
CA LYS A 347 4.75 -20.97 -14.32
C LYS A 347 4.90 -21.85 -13.08
N LEU A 348 4.28 -21.46 -11.97
CA LEU A 348 4.22 -22.24 -10.73
C LEU A 348 3.05 -23.25 -10.68
N GLY A 349 2.21 -23.31 -11.72
CA GLY A 349 1.05 -24.20 -11.79
C GLY A 349 -0.12 -23.79 -10.88
N LEU A 350 -0.13 -22.55 -10.39
CA LEU A 350 -1.10 -22.04 -9.43
C LEU A 350 -2.25 -21.24 -10.08
N LEU A 351 -2.11 -20.91 -11.37
CA LEU A 351 -3.13 -20.22 -12.14
C LEU A 351 -3.24 -20.85 -13.53
N SER A 352 -4.46 -20.95 -14.05
CA SER A 352 -4.76 -21.47 -15.39
C SER A 352 -5.56 -20.43 -16.18
N GLY A 353 -5.55 -20.52 -17.51
CA GLY A 353 -6.20 -19.56 -18.40
C GLY A 353 -5.25 -18.48 -18.93
N THR A 354 -5.79 -17.43 -19.55
CA THR A 354 -5.01 -16.32 -20.13
C THR A 354 -4.56 -15.33 -19.06
N ALA A 355 -3.30 -14.88 -19.17
CA ALA A 355 -2.82 -13.70 -18.43
C ALA A 355 -3.37 -12.44 -19.12
N ASP A 356 -4.56 -12.03 -18.70
CA ASP A 356 -5.32 -10.91 -19.27
C ASP A 356 -4.94 -9.55 -18.68
N GLY A 357 -4.12 -9.53 -17.62
CA GLY A 357 -3.75 -8.30 -16.93
C GLY A 357 -4.83 -7.78 -15.99
N ASP A 358 -5.87 -8.56 -15.67
CA ASP A 358 -6.92 -8.20 -14.71
C ASP A 358 -6.77 -9.00 -13.40
N PHE A 359 -6.61 -8.31 -12.27
CA PHE A 359 -6.46 -8.96 -10.98
C PHE A 359 -7.87 -9.29 -10.42
N GLY A 360 -8.50 -10.30 -11.00
CA GLY A 360 -9.81 -10.81 -10.60
C GLY A 360 -9.78 -11.78 -9.41
N GLY A 361 -10.93 -12.39 -9.11
CA GLY A 361 -11.07 -13.36 -8.01
C GLY A 361 -10.20 -14.61 -8.17
N GLY A 362 -10.03 -15.11 -9.40
CA GLY A 362 -9.15 -16.24 -9.70
C GLY A 362 -7.67 -15.93 -9.44
N THR A 363 -7.19 -14.75 -9.87
CA THR A 363 -5.83 -14.27 -9.58
C THR A 363 -5.61 -14.13 -8.06
N GLN A 364 -6.59 -13.60 -7.32
CA GLN A 364 -6.50 -13.48 -5.85
C GLN A 364 -6.39 -14.85 -5.16
N GLN A 365 -7.19 -15.83 -5.57
CA GLN A 365 -7.12 -17.18 -5.00
C GLN A 365 -5.77 -17.84 -5.29
N ALA A 366 -5.22 -17.67 -6.50
CA ALA A 366 -3.90 -18.16 -6.87
C ALA A 366 -2.78 -17.51 -6.04
N VAL A 367 -2.88 -16.20 -5.76
CA VAL A 367 -1.93 -15.49 -4.89
C VAL A 367 -2.01 -16.01 -3.45
N ILE A 368 -3.21 -16.19 -2.89
CA ILE A 368 -3.40 -16.76 -1.55
C ILE A 368 -2.79 -18.16 -1.48
N ALA A 369 -3.01 -19.00 -2.50
CA ALA A 369 -2.43 -20.34 -2.58
C ALA A 369 -0.89 -20.30 -2.63
N ALA A 370 -0.33 -19.41 -3.45
CA ALA A 370 1.12 -19.21 -3.54
C ALA A 370 1.71 -18.75 -2.20
N GLN A 371 1.09 -17.77 -1.56
CA GLN A 371 1.53 -17.25 -0.26
C GLN A 371 1.53 -18.35 0.79
N ARG A 372 0.48 -19.19 0.86
CA ARG A 372 0.46 -20.37 1.75
C ARG A 372 1.58 -21.35 1.45
N GLN A 373 1.79 -21.68 0.17
CA GLN A 373 2.82 -22.63 -0.25
C GLN A 373 4.24 -22.13 0.05
N LEU A 374 4.44 -20.81 0.03
CA LEU A 374 5.74 -20.16 0.23
C LEU A 374 5.95 -19.69 1.68
N GLY A 375 5.06 -20.05 2.61
CA GLY A 375 5.17 -19.70 4.03
C GLY A 375 4.98 -18.20 4.33
N LEU A 376 4.26 -17.50 3.46
CA LEU A 376 3.90 -16.09 3.63
C LEU A 376 2.49 -15.93 4.21
N THR A 377 2.20 -14.74 4.74
CA THR A 377 0.83 -14.35 5.11
C THR A 377 -0.08 -14.41 3.88
N ALA A 378 -1.16 -15.19 3.97
CA ALA A 378 -2.06 -15.47 2.86
C ALA A 378 -3.18 -14.43 2.72
N ASP A 379 -2.80 -13.17 2.48
CA ASP A 379 -3.70 -12.02 2.42
C ASP A 379 -4.24 -11.70 1.00
N GLY A 380 -3.73 -12.39 -0.02
CA GLY A 380 -4.13 -12.21 -1.42
C GLY A 380 -3.62 -10.92 -2.05
N VAL A 381 -2.66 -10.24 -1.42
CA VAL A 381 -2.00 -9.03 -1.91
C VAL A 381 -0.55 -9.33 -2.27
N VAL A 382 -0.17 -9.08 -3.52
CA VAL A 382 1.20 -9.27 -4.00
C VAL A 382 2.03 -8.05 -3.65
N GLY A 383 2.55 -8.04 -2.43
CA GLY A 383 3.60 -7.11 -2.02
C GLY A 383 4.99 -7.59 -2.46
N PRO A 384 6.04 -6.80 -2.19
CA PRO A 384 7.43 -7.12 -2.54
C PRO A 384 7.85 -8.54 -2.09
N ALA A 385 7.51 -8.95 -0.87
CA ALA A 385 7.81 -10.28 -0.36
C ALA A 385 7.17 -11.41 -1.18
N THR A 386 5.94 -11.19 -1.66
CA THR A 386 5.26 -12.15 -2.54
C THR A 386 5.93 -12.18 -3.91
N TRP A 387 6.31 -11.04 -4.47
CA TRP A 387 7.09 -10.98 -5.72
C TRP A 387 8.40 -11.76 -5.62
N VAL A 388 9.20 -11.51 -4.59
CA VAL A 388 10.48 -12.21 -4.39
C VAL A 388 10.26 -13.71 -4.28
N ALA A 389 9.28 -14.12 -3.48
CA ALA A 389 9.02 -15.53 -3.26
C ALA A 389 8.54 -16.23 -4.54
N LEU A 390 7.66 -15.59 -5.31
CA LEU A 390 7.18 -16.08 -6.59
C LEU A 390 8.30 -16.17 -7.63
N GLU A 391 9.12 -15.12 -7.76
CA GLU A 391 10.25 -15.08 -8.68
C GLU A 391 11.31 -16.10 -8.31
N LYS A 392 11.67 -16.20 -7.03
CA LYS A 392 12.63 -17.20 -6.53
C LYS A 392 12.13 -18.63 -6.76
N ALA A 393 10.83 -18.86 -6.52
CA ALA A 393 10.20 -20.14 -6.81
C ALA A 393 10.20 -20.45 -8.32
N ALA A 394 10.00 -19.44 -9.15
CA ALA A 394 9.98 -19.54 -10.61
C ALA A 394 11.37 -19.56 -11.27
N ALA A 395 12.41 -19.07 -10.58
CA ALA A 395 13.80 -19.00 -11.04
C ALA A 395 14.59 -20.26 -10.67
N LYS A 396 14.16 -20.99 -9.64
CA LYS A 396 14.66 -22.35 -9.40
C LYS A 396 14.31 -23.18 -10.65
N PRO A 397 15.28 -23.83 -11.35
CA PRO A 397 14.92 -24.84 -12.34
C PRO A 397 13.96 -25.79 -11.63
N PRO A 398 12.85 -26.21 -12.26
CA PRO A 398 11.74 -26.85 -11.57
C PRO A 398 12.33 -27.81 -10.56
N ALA A 399 12.20 -27.46 -9.27
CA ALA A 399 12.66 -28.35 -8.22
C ALA A 399 11.89 -29.62 -8.53
N LYS A 400 12.63 -30.67 -8.91
CA LYS A 400 12.07 -31.98 -9.21
C LYS A 400 11.00 -32.20 -8.15
N PRO A 401 9.71 -32.31 -8.50
CA PRO A 401 8.70 -32.73 -7.53
C PRO A 401 9.30 -33.94 -6.80
N PRO A 402 9.16 -34.08 -5.47
CA PRO A 402 9.77 -35.20 -4.74
C PRO A 402 9.58 -36.45 -5.59
N ALA A 403 10.72 -37.02 -6.02
CA ALA A 403 10.87 -37.67 -7.32
C ALA A 403 9.62 -38.45 -7.74
N GLN A 404 8.84 -37.89 -8.66
CA GLN A 404 7.93 -38.70 -9.46
C GLN A 404 8.79 -39.38 -10.53
N PRO A 405 8.92 -40.71 -10.52
CA PRO A 405 9.59 -41.42 -11.59
C PRO A 405 8.87 -41.16 -12.91
N LEU A 406 9.66 -40.91 -13.95
CA LEU A 406 9.23 -40.93 -15.35
C LEU A 406 8.76 -42.35 -15.71
N THR A 407 7.49 -42.64 -15.42
CA THR A 407 6.71 -43.64 -16.16
C THR A 407 5.32 -43.04 -16.31
N ASN A 408 4.80 -42.92 -17.53
CA ASN A 408 3.50 -42.32 -17.87
C ASN A 408 2.28 -43.04 -17.24
N GLN A 409 2.21 -43.14 -15.92
CA GLN A 409 1.10 -43.78 -15.23
C GLN A 409 0.61 -42.89 -14.07
N PRO A 410 -0.68 -42.49 -14.11
CA PRO A 410 -1.25 -41.60 -13.10
C PRO A 410 -1.30 -42.29 -11.74
N THR A 411 -1.30 -41.50 -10.66
CA THR A 411 -1.61 -42.05 -9.34
C THR A 411 -3.10 -42.37 -9.29
N LEU A 412 -3.47 -43.61 -8.95
CA LEU A 412 -4.85 -44.07 -8.87
C LEU A 412 -5.22 -44.44 -7.43
N ARG A 413 -6.45 -44.14 -7.01
CA ARG A 413 -7.01 -44.47 -5.69
C ARG A 413 -8.50 -44.76 -5.77
N GLN A 414 -9.06 -45.30 -4.69
CA GLN A 414 -10.49 -45.61 -4.62
C GLN A 414 -11.34 -44.38 -4.90
N GLY A 415 -12.30 -44.51 -5.83
CA GLY A 415 -13.13 -43.43 -6.35
C GLY A 415 -12.69 -42.88 -7.71
N ASP A 416 -11.46 -43.16 -8.16
CA ASP A 416 -11.00 -42.77 -9.49
C ASP A 416 -11.67 -43.61 -10.59
N ARG A 417 -11.80 -43.03 -11.79
CA ARG A 417 -12.40 -43.68 -12.96
C ARG A 417 -11.61 -43.43 -14.23
N GLY A 418 -11.71 -44.34 -15.20
CA GLY A 418 -11.23 -44.14 -16.57
C GLY A 418 -10.23 -45.18 -17.06
N GLU A 419 -9.63 -44.93 -18.22
CA GLU A 419 -8.82 -45.92 -18.96
C GLU A 419 -7.59 -46.41 -18.17
N ALA A 420 -7.00 -45.56 -17.33
CA ALA A 420 -5.90 -45.95 -16.46
C ALA A 420 -6.32 -46.97 -15.39
N VAL A 421 -7.56 -46.86 -14.88
CA VAL A 421 -8.14 -47.83 -13.93
C VAL A 421 -8.44 -49.15 -14.63
N VAL A 422 -8.93 -49.12 -15.88
CA VAL A 422 -9.11 -50.34 -16.69
C VAL A 422 -7.77 -51.08 -16.84
N ARG A 423 -6.69 -50.36 -17.14
CA ARG A 423 -5.35 -50.95 -17.28
C ARG A 423 -4.84 -51.54 -15.97
N LEU A 424 -5.06 -50.84 -14.85
CA LEU A 424 -4.73 -51.34 -13.51
C LEU A 424 -5.50 -52.63 -13.18
N GLN A 425 -6.82 -52.64 -13.39
CA GLN A 425 -7.67 -53.80 -13.11
C GLN A 425 -7.25 -55.02 -13.93
N LYS A 426 -6.85 -54.82 -15.19
CA LYS A 426 -6.29 -55.88 -16.04
C LYS A 426 -4.98 -56.45 -15.48
N LEU A 427 -4.05 -55.59 -15.02
CA LEU A 427 -2.80 -56.05 -14.40
C LEU A 427 -3.03 -56.80 -13.08
N LEU A 428 -4.05 -56.42 -12.32
CA LEU A 428 -4.41 -57.04 -11.05
C LEU A 428 -5.33 -58.26 -11.18
N GLY A 429 -5.78 -58.61 -12.39
CA GLY A 429 -6.74 -59.70 -12.61
C GLY A 429 -8.14 -59.44 -12.04
N VAL A 430 -8.52 -58.17 -11.85
CA VAL A 430 -9.87 -57.79 -11.38
C VAL A 430 -10.84 -57.84 -12.57
N THR A 431 -11.91 -58.63 -12.45
CA THR A 431 -12.94 -58.79 -13.48
C THR A 431 -14.33 -58.44 -12.94
N PRO A 432 -15.15 -57.67 -13.67
CA PRO A 432 -14.82 -56.98 -14.93
C PRO A 432 -13.83 -55.82 -14.72
N ALA A 433 -13.01 -55.53 -15.73
CA ALA A 433 -12.20 -54.31 -15.77
C ALA A 433 -13.06 -53.16 -16.30
N ASP A 434 -13.97 -52.69 -15.44
CA ASP A 434 -15.02 -51.71 -15.72
C ASP A 434 -14.53 -50.26 -15.73
N GLY A 435 -13.28 -50.01 -15.31
CA GLY A 435 -12.70 -48.67 -15.24
C GLY A 435 -13.09 -47.90 -13.99
N ASP A 436 -13.74 -48.54 -13.01
CA ASP A 436 -14.11 -47.94 -11.73
C ASP A 436 -13.22 -48.48 -10.60
N PHE A 437 -12.52 -47.58 -9.91
CA PHE A 437 -11.66 -47.97 -8.80
C PHE A 437 -12.53 -48.14 -7.53
N GLY A 438 -13.28 -49.23 -7.49
CA GLY A 438 -14.14 -49.61 -6.36
C GLY A 438 -13.43 -50.44 -5.27
N PRO A 439 -14.18 -50.92 -4.25
CA PRO A 439 -13.63 -51.71 -3.15
C PRO A 439 -12.88 -52.98 -3.58
N ALA A 440 -13.31 -53.63 -4.66
CA ALA A 440 -12.64 -54.81 -5.21
C ALA A 440 -11.25 -54.46 -5.78
N THR A 441 -11.15 -53.39 -6.55
CA THR A 441 -9.88 -52.86 -7.08
C THR A 441 -8.95 -52.43 -5.95
N HIS A 442 -9.47 -51.76 -4.92
CA HIS A 442 -8.71 -51.37 -3.73
C HIS A 442 -8.15 -52.58 -2.97
N THR A 443 -8.95 -53.63 -2.78
CA THR A 443 -8.50 -54.87 -2.14
C THR A 443 -7.40 -55.56 -2.94
N ALA A 444 -7.52 -55.56 -4.27
CA ALA A 444 -6.51 -56.13 -5.16
C ALA A 444 -5.19 -55.34 -5.13
N VAL A 445 -5.26 -54.00 -5.08
CA VAL A 445 -4.09 -53.13 -4.93
C VAL A 445 -3.36 -53.40 -3.62
N ILE A 446 -4.09 -53.45 -2.49
CA ILE A 446 -3.49 -53.77 -1.19
C ILE A 446 -2.80 -55.14 -1.21
N ARG A 447 -3.39 -56.14 -1.87
CA ARG A 447 -2.77 -57.47 -2.00
C ARG A 447 -1.46 -57.41 -2.79
N ALA A 448 -1.48 -56.73 -3.94
CA ALA A 448 -0.29 -56.57 -4.78
C ALA A 448 0.82 -55.78 -4.06
N GLN A 449 0.47 -54.73 -3.32
CA GLN A 449 1.42 -53.97 -2.51
C GLN A 449 2.08 -54.85 -1.44
N ARG A 450 1.30 -55.69 -0.73
CA ARG A 450 1.86 -56.64 0.25
C ARG A 450 2.81 -57.65 -0.40
N GLN A 451 2.44 -58.19 -1.56
CA GLN A 451 3.26 -59.15 -2.31
C GLN A 451 4.58 -58.54 -2.79
N ALA A 452 4.57 -57.25 -3.13
CA ALA A 452 5.74 -56.50 -3.56
C ALA A 452 6.54 -55.89 -2.39
N GLY A 453 6.17 -56.15 -1.13
CA GLY A 453 6.83 -55.57 0.04
C GLY A 453 6.65 -54.05 0.19
N LEU A 454 5.62 -53.47 -0.44
CA LEU A 454 5.25 -52.06 -0.37
C LEU A 454 4.26 -51.80 0.78
N SER A 455 4.15 -50.54 1.20
CA SER A 455 3.11 -50.10 2.14
C SER A 455 1.72 -50.38 1.55
N PRO A 456 0.82 -51.11 2.25
CA PRO A 456 -0.50 -51.49 1.75
C PRO A 456 -1.53 -50.37 1.93
N ASP A 457 -1.27 -49.21 1.33
CA ASP A 457 -2.07 -47.99 1.48
C ASP A 457 -3.26 -47.90 0.50
N GLY A 458 -3.38 -48.85 -0.43
CA GLY A 458 -4.48 -48.88 -1.40
C GLY A 458 -4.36 -47.83 -2.51
N VAL A 459 -3.23 -47.12 -2.61
CA VAL A 459 -2.95 -46.09 -3.61
C VAL A 459 -1.91 -46.59 -4.60
N VAL A 460 -2.24 -46.55 -5.89
CA VAL A 460 -1.36 -46.97 -6.97
C VAL A 460 -0.50 -45.79 -7.41
N GLY A 461 0.58 -45.56 -6.67
CA GLY A 461 1.65 -44.65 -7.04
C GLY A 461 2.71 -45.31 -7.93
N PRO A 462 3.79 -44.59 -8.28
CA PRO A 462 4.85 -45.08 -9.15
C PRO A 462 5.53 -46.38 -8.70
N ALA A 463 5.72 -46.58 -7.38
CA ALA A 463 6.28 -47.81 -6.83
C ALA A 463 5.34 -49.01 -7.06
N THR A 464 4.03 -48.82 -6.82
CA THR A 464 3.01 -49.84 -7.09
C THR A 464 2.95 -50.17 -8.59
N TRP A 465 3.01 -49.16 -9.46
CA TRP A 465 3.07 -49.36 -10.91
C TRP A 465 4.30 -50.12 -11.40
N ALA A 466 5.47 -49.85 -10.81
CA ALA A 466 6.70 -50.56 -11.12
C ALA A 466 6.60 -52.04 -10.69
N ALA A 467 6.06 -52.29 -9.49
CA ALA A 467 5.87 -53.64 -8.96
C ALA A 467 4.87 -54.48 -9.77
N LEU A 468 3.85 -53.86 -10.39
CA LEU A 468 2.86 -54.54 -11.22
C LEU A 468 3.34 -54.88 -12.65
N LYS A 469 4.52 -54.38 -13.04
CA LYS A 469 5.14 -54.63 -14.36
C LYS A 469 6.31 -55.61 -14.30
N ALA A 470 6.82 -55.90 -13.11
CA ALA A 470 7.83 -56.92 -12.85
C ALA A 470 7.16 -58.28 -12.73
#